data_AF-A0A833ZXW5-F1
#
_entry.id   AF-A0A833ZXW5-F1
#
_cell.length_a   1.000
_cell.length_b   1.000
_cell.length_c   1.000
_cell.angle_alpha   90.00
_cell.angle_beta   90.00
_cell.angle_gamma   90.00
#
_symmetry.space_group_name_H-M   'P 1'
#
loop_
_entity.id
_entity.type
_entity.pdbx_description
1 polymer ?
#
loop_
_entity_poly.entity_id
_entity_poly.type
_entity_poly.pdbx_seq_one_letter_code
_entity_poly.pdbx_strand_id
1 'polypeptide(L)'
;MLFRNRFLLLLALAALLAFLSLSLQFFHLIPVSVAKNGVSSKSRKRIMPDPVTEPPGTDPVYEALLYCNIPSVAERSMEGHAPHHFKLVSVHVFIRHGDRYPLYVIPKTKRPEIDCTLVANRKPYHPKLEAFVSHMSKGSGASFESPLHSLPLFPNHPLCEMGELTQTGVVQHLQNGQQLRDIYLKRSLPCTLLTTSLCHQFSAPWA
;
A
#
# COMPACT_ATOMS: atom_id res chain seq x y z
N MET A 1 45.23 6.18 -29.33
CA MET A 1 45.24 7.46 -28.59
C MET A 1 43.85 8.05 -28.31
N LEU A 2 42.74 7.47 -28.80
CA LEU A 2 41.36 7.98 -28.58
C LEU A 2 40.77 7.71 -27.18
N PHE A 3 41.16 6.62 -26.52
CA PHE A 3 40.61 6.24 -25.19
C PHE A 3 41.10 7.13 -24.04
N ARG A 4 42.36 7.60 -24.11
CA ARG A 4 42.95 8.49 -23.08
C ARG A 4 42.25 9.84 -23.04
N ASN A 5 41.81 10.37 -24.18
CA ASN A 5 41.04 11.61 -24.24
C ASN A 5 39.62 11.45 -23.68
N ARG A 6 38.96 10.30 -23.92
CA ARG A 6 37.63 10.02 -23.35
C ARG A 6 37.66 9.91 -21.83
N PHE A 7 38.69 9.25 -21.30
CA PHE A 7 38.88 9.13 -19.84
C PHE A 7 39.05 10.50 -19.18
N LEU A 8 39.89 11.37 -19.75
CA LEU A 8 40.08 12.74 -19.26
C LEU A 8 38.79 13.57 -19.34
N LEU A 9 37.99 13.38 -20.39
CA LEU A 9 36.71 14.06 -20.56
C LEU A 9 35.68 13.64 -19.51
N LEU A 10 35.60 12.34 -19.22
CA LEU A 10 34.74 11.80 -18.17
C LEU A 10 35.17 12.28 -16.78
N LEU A 11 36.48 12.36 -16.55
CA LEU A 11 37.04 12.82 -15.27
C LEU A 11 36.76 14.33 -15.06
N ALA A 12 36.87 15.13 -16.13
CA ALA A 12 36.48 16.54 -16.11
C ALA A 12 34.97 16.73 -15.86
N LEU A 13 34.12 15.91 -16.50
CA LEU A 13 32.67 15.94 -16.29
C LEU A 13 32.31 15.58 -14.84
N ALA A 14 32.93 14.53 -14.29
CA ALA A 14 32.71 14.11 -12.90
C ALA A 14 33.11 15.20 -11.90
N ALA A 15 34.27 15.86 -12.12
CA ALA A 15 34.72 16.97 -11.29
C ALA A 15 33.76 18.17 -11.34
N LEU A 16 33.24 18.49 -12.53
CA LEU A 16 32.27 19.59 -12.72
C LEU A 16 30.94 19.30 -12.01
N LEU A 17 30.43 18.07 -12.10
CA LEU A 17 29.21 17.65 -11.39
C LEU A 17 29.40 17.68 -9.86
N ALA A 18 30.56 17.26 -9.36
CA ALA A 18 30.87 17.34 -7.93
C ALA A 18 30.92 18.79 -7.43
N PHE A 19 31.54 19.69 -8.20
CA PHE A 19 31.60 21.12 -7.87
C PHE A 19 30.22 21.79 -7.88
N LEU A 20 29.37 21.44 -8.86
CA LEU A 20 27.98 21.90 -8.91
C LEU A 20 27.18 21.39 -7.70
N SER A 21 27.31 20.11 -7.36
CA SER A 21 26.66 19.53 -6.18
C SER A 21 27.07 20.23 -4.89
N LEU A 22 28.37 20.50 -4.71
CA LEU A 22 28.88 21.21 -3.54
C LEU A 22 28.36 22.66 -3.51
N SER A 23 28.34 23.34 -4.65
CA SER A 23 27.82 24.71 -4.76
C SER A 23 26.32 24.77 -4.41
N LEU A 24 25.52 23.82 -4.89
CA LEU A 24 24.09 23.69 -4.57
C LEU A 24 23.84 23.43 -3.07
N GLN A 25 24.72 22.67 -2.42
CA GLN A 25 24.69 22.47 -0.97
C GLN A 25 25.03 23.75 -0.21
N PHE A 26 26.03 24.52 -0.64
CA PHE A 26 26.39 25.81 -0.02
C PHE A 26 25.33 26.91 -0.21
N PHE A 27 24.61 26.91 -1.34
CA PHE A 27 23.54 27.89 -1.61
C PHE A 27 22.16 27.49 -1.03
N HIS A 28 22.07 26.50 -0.12
CA HIS A 28 20.85 26.14 0.60
C HIS A 28 19.59 25.93 -0.29
N LEU A 29 19.74 25.39 -1.49
CA LEU A 29 18.62 24.99 -2.37
C LEU A 29 18.18 23.53 -2.17
N ILE A 30 18.76 22.84 -1.18
CA ILE A 30 18.28 21.55 -0.68
C ILE A 30 17.91 21.77 0.79
N PRO A 31 16.64 21.58 1.22
CA PRO A 31 16.25 21.77 2.60
C PRO A 31 16.84 20.63 3.43
N VAL A 32 18.03 20.85 3.98
CA VAL A 32 18.57 20.02 5.06
C VAL A 32 17.91 20.50 6.34
N SER A 33 17.10 19.65 6.96
CA SER A 33 16.43 19.90 8.24
C SER A 33 17.49 20.21 9.31
N VAL A 34 17.61 21.48 9.70
CA VAL A 34 18.54 21.90 10.74
C VAL A 34 17.92 21.69 12.12
N ALA A 35 18.55 20.80 12.88
CA ALA A 35 18.35 20.63 14.32
C ALA A 35 18.68 21.94 15.06
N LYS A 36 17.80 22.28 15.99
CA LYS A 36 17.75 23.48 16.81
C LYS A 36 18.89 23.49 17.83
N ASN A 37 19.76 24.50 17.82
CA ASN A 37 20.58 24.90 18.97
C ASN A 37 20.67 26.43 19.02
N GLY A 38 20.31 26.99 20.17
CA GLY A 38 20.09 28.42 20.35
C GLY A 38 21.37 29.21 20.66
N VAL A 39 21.35 30.50 20.33
CA VAL A 39 22.05 31.57 21.04
C VAL A 39 21.22 32.86 20.90
N SER A 40 21.06 33.55 22.03
CA SER A 40 20.42 34.84 22.23
C SER A 40 21.07 35.98 21.44
N SER A 41 20.29 36.86 20.81
CA SER A 41 20.71 38.22 20.46
C SER A 41 19.55 39.19 20.15
N LYS A 42 19.48 40.23 20.98
CA LYS A 42 18.94 41.60 20.80
C LYS A 42 17.53 41.79 20.20
N SER A 43 16.66 42.34 21.05
CA SER A 43 15.34 42.89 20.76
C SER A 43 15.36 43.92 19.62
N ARG A 44 14.97 43.49 18.42
CA ARG A 44 14.41 44.34 17.37
C ARG A 44 12.94 43.98 17.29
N LYS A 45 12.03 44.92 17.56
CA LYS A 45 10.57 44.75 17.38
C LYS A 45 10.33 44.35 15.91
N ARG A 46 10.26 43.05 15.66
CA ARG A 46 9.78 42.48 14.41
C ARG A 46 8.27 42.59 14.51
N ILE A 47 7.67 43.48 13.72
CA ILE A 47 6.25 43.39 13.42
C ILE A 47 6.11 42.04 12.72
N MET A 48 5.67 41.01 13.46
CA MET A 48 5.28 39.76 12.83
C MET A 48 4.02 40.10 12.03
N PRO A 49 4.00 39.91 10.71
CA PRO A 49 2.72 39.76 10.04
C PRO A 49 2.02 38.60 10.76
N ASP A 50 0.77 38.86 11.15
CA ASP A 50 -0.09 37.86 11.78
C ASP A 50 0.05 36.57 10.96
N PRO A 51 0.53 35.45 11.54
CA PRO A 51 0.67 34.23 10.77
C PRO A 51 -0.71 33.92 10.21
N VAL A 52 -0.82 33.91 8.88
CA VAL A 52 -2.01 33.42 8.19
C VAL A 52 -2.20 32.02 8.75
N THR A 53 -3.12 31.91 9.69
CA THR A 53 -3.46 30.65 10.32
C THR A 53 -4.24 29.96 9.23
N GLU A 54 -3.64 28.95 8.59
CA GLU A 54 -4.39 28.12 7.66
C GLU A 54 -5.69 27.73 8.36
N PRO A 55 -6.84 27.80 7.66
CA PRO A 55 -8.10 27.41 8.25
C PRO A 55 -7.91 26.03 8.88
N PRO A 56 -8.48 25.78 10.08
CA PRO A 56 -8.25 24.52 10.78
C PRO A 56 -8.48 23.38 9.80
N GLY A 57 -7.41 22.62 9.54
CA GLY A 57 -7.47 21.48 8.64
C GLY A 57 -8.64 20.60 9.08
N THR A 58 -9.43 20.17 8.12
CA THR A 58 -10.51 19.21 8.32
C THR A 58 -10.00 18.07 9.18
N ASP A 59 -10.79 17.65 10.18
CA ASP A 59 -10.38 16.61 11.12
C ASP A 59 -9.94 15.36 10.32
N PRO A 60 -8.68 14.92 10.41
CA PRO A 60 -8.19 13.78 9.65
C PRO A 60 -8.99 12.50 9.94
N VAL A 61 -9.60 12.38 11.12
CA VAL A 61 -10.50 11.27 11.45
C VAL A 61 -11.79 11.38 10.63
N TYR A 62 -12.37 12.57 10.55
CA TYR A 62 -13.56 12.82 9.74
C TYR A 62 -13.31 12.56 8.24
N GLU A 63 -12.18 13.01 7.70
CA GLU A 63 -11.81 12.75 6.30
C GLU A 63 -11.61 11.26 6.02
N ALA A 64 -10.95 10.54 6.93
CA ALA A 64 -10.76 9.11 6.80
C ALA A 64 -12.09 8.33 6.80
N LEU A 65 -13.07 8.77 7.60
CA LEU A 65 -14.41 8.17 7.62
C LEU A 65 -15.23 8.45 6.35
N LEU A 66 -14.97 9.58 5.67
CA LEU A 66 -15.59 9.89 4.38
C LEU A 66 -14.99 9.07 3.23
N TYR A 67 -13.68 8.81 3.28
CA TYR A 67 -12.96 8.08 2.23
C TYR A 67 -13.08 6.56 2.37
N CYS A 68 -13.06 6.04 3.60
CA CYS A 68 -13.02 4.61 3.86
C CYS A 68 -14.43 4.02 3.97
N ASN A 69 -14.65 2.86 3.32
CA ASN A 69 -15.77 2.01 3.64
C ASN A 69 -15.58 1.46 5.06
N ILE A 70 -16.41 1.90 6.00
CA ILE A 70 -16.34 1.41 7.38
C ILE A 70 -16.83 -0.05 7.38
N PRO A 71 -16.06 -1.01 7.93
CA PRO A 71 -16.42 -2.43 7.88
C PRO A 71 -17.78 -2.77 8.53
N SER A 72 -18.30 -1.90 9.40
CA SER A 72 -19.61 -2.05 10.03
C SER A 72 -20.78 -1.55 9.17
N VAL A 73 -20.51 -0.80 8.10
CA VAL A 73 -21.53 -0.27 7.20
C VAL A 73 -21.78 -1.29 6.10
N ALA A 74 -22.94 -1.95 6.17
CA ALA A 74 -23.36 -2.97 5.22
C ALA A 74 -23.88 -2.40 3.89
N GLU A 75 -23.81 -1.08 3.69
CA GLU A 75 -24.25 -0.44 2.45
C GLU A 75 -23.38 -0.92 1.30
N ARG A 76 -23.98 -1.76 0.46
CA ARG A 76 -23.39 -2.12 -0.81
C ARG A 76 -23.49 -0.90 -1.72
N SER A 77 -22.35 -0.50 -2.28
CA SER A 77 -22.31 0.51 -3.32
C SER A 77 -23.19 0.10 -4.51
N MET A 78 -23.42 1.04 -5.44
CA MET A 78 -24.10 0.78 -6.72
C MET A 78 -23.32 -0.15 -7.67
N GLU A 79 -22.29 -0.85 -7.16
CA GLU A 79 -21.45 -1.74 -7.94
C GLU A 79 -22.26 -2.87 -8.61
N GLY A 80 -21.98 -3.08 -9.90
CA GLY A 80 -22.71 -4.01 -10.77
C GLY A 80 -24.16 -3.64 -11.10
N HIS A 81 -24.67 -2.49 -10.64
CA HIS A 81 -25.94 -1.96 -11.13
C HIS A 81 -25.68 -1.14 -12.40
N ALA A 82 -26.28 -1.58 -13.51
CA ALA A 82 -26.33 -0.84 -14.75
C ALA A 82 -27.77 -0.84 -15.26
N PRO A 83 -28.23 0.20 -15.99
CA PRO A 83 -29.55 0.18 -16.60
C PRO A 83 -29.72 -1.05 -17.52
N HIS A 84 -30.94 -1.59 -17.63
CA HIS A 84 -31.20 -2.88 -18.28
C HIS A 84 -30.76 -3.00 -19.76
N HIS A 85 -30.54 -1.87 -20.44
CA HIS A 85 -30.12 -1.83 -21.84
C HIS A 85 -28.59 -1.77 -22.01
N PHE A 86 -27.83 -1.71 -20.92
CA PHE A 86 -26.37 -1.79 -20.95
C PHE A 86 -25.90 -3.24 -20.75
N LYS A 87 -24.91 -3.64 -21.54
CA LYS A 87 -24.23 -4.93 -21.39
C LYS A 87 -22.85 -4.69 -20.77
N LEU A 88 -22.54 -5.46 -19.73
CA LEU A 88 -21.20 -5.46 -19.15
C LEU A 88 -20.18 -6.03 -20.15
N VAL A 89 -19.14 -5.26 -20.47
CA VAL A 89 -18.08 -5.66 -21.42
C VAL A 89 -16.79 -5.99 -20.69
N SER A 90 -16.38 -5.15 -19.73
CA SER A 90 -15.17 -5.37 -18.93
C SER A 90 -15.34 -4.85 -17.50
N VAL A 91 -14.59 -5.44 -16.57
CA VAL A 91 -14.47 -5.00 -15.17
C VAL A 91 -12.99 -4.83 -14.88
N HIS A 92 -12.61 -3.66 -14.36
CA HIS A 92 -11.24 -3.35 -13.94
C HIS A 92 -11.24 -3.07 -12.45
N VAL A 93 -10.54 -3.90 -11.68
CA VAL A 93 -10.51 -3.80 -10.22
C VAL A 93 -9.11 -3.38 -9.78
N PHE A 94 -9.03 -2.24 -9.09
CA PHE A 94 -7.80 -1.76 -8.46
C PHE A 94 -7.94 -1.93 -6.95
N ILE A 95 -7.14 -2.83 -6.39
CA ILE A 95 -7.14 -3.10 -4.94
C ILE A 95 -5.82 -2.66 -4.31
N ARG A 96 -5.90 -2.12 -3.10
CA ARG A 96 -4.75 -2.05 -2.19
C ARG A 96 -4.63 -3.34 -1.41
N HIS A 97 -3.49 -3.55 -0.74
CA HIS A 97 -3.35 -4.63 0.24
C HIS A 97 -4.39 -4.47 1.38
N GLY A 98 -4.70 -5.57 2.06
CA GLY A 98 -5.48 -5.56 3.30
C GLY A 98 -4.66 -5.10 4.50
N ASP A 99 -5.28 -5.16 5.68
CA ASP A 99 -4.65 -4.81 6.95
C ASP A 99 -3.36 -5.57 7.20
N ARG A 100 -2.31 -4.81 7.49
CA ARG A 100 -0.94 -5.29 7.68
C ARG A 100 -0.34 -4.71 8.96
N TYR A 101 0.69 -5.37 9.46
CA TYR A 101 1.47 -4.89 10.58
C TYR A 101 2.19 -3.56 10.22
N PRO A 102 2.44 -2.67 11.19
CA PRO A 102 3.10 -1.38 10.93
C PRO A 102 4.45 -1.53 10.20
N LEU A 103 4.79 -0.55 9.35
CA LEU A 103 6.11 -0.50 8.67
C LEU A 103 7.22 0.04 9.57
N TYR A 104 6.85 0.71 10.65
CA TYR A 104 7.77 1.31 11.58
C TYR A 104 7.13 1.37 12.97
N VAL A 105 7.98 1.43 13.98
CA VAL A 105 7.56 1.55 15.38
C VAL A 105 7.42 3.04 15.72
N ILE A 106 6.31 3.43 16.34
CA ILE A 106 6.16 4.79 16.85
C ILE A 106 7.06 4.93 18.10
N PRO A 107 7.97 5.92 18.15
CA PRO A 107 8.84 6.10 19.30
C PRO A 107 8.04 6.21 20.60
N LYS A 108 8.55 5.61 21.68
CA LYS A 108 7.91 5.58 23.01
C LYS A 108 6.54 4.87 23.06
N THR A 109 6.20 4.09 22.05
CA THR A 109 5.04 3.18 22.09
C THR A 109 5.50 1.73 22.17
N LYS A 110 4.67 0.88 22.77
CA LYS A 110 4.89 -0.57 22.72
C LYS A 110 4.55 -1.09 21.33
N ARG A 111 5.29 -2.11 20.88
CA ARG A 111 4.91 -2.84 19.67
C ARG A 111 3.53 -3.45 19.88
N PRO A 112 2.61 -3.34 18.90
CA PRO A 112 1.30 -3.93 19.03
C PRO A 112 1.43 -5.46 18.99
N GLU A 113 0.78 -6.14 19.94
CA GLU A 113 0.77 -7.60 20.05
C GLU A 113 -0.23 -8.19 19.05
N ILE A 114 0.12 -8.13 17.76
CA ILE A 114 -0.71 -8.66 16.66
C ILE A 114 -0.17 -10.04 16.27
N ASP A 115 -1.05 -11.04 16.26
CA ASP A 115 -0.72 -12.40 15.87
C ASP A 115 -0.92 -12.61 14.36
N CYS A 116 0.19 -12.88 13.66
CA CYS A 116 0.23 -13.10 12.22
C CYS A 116 -0.02 -14.56 11.78
N THR A 117 -0.28 -15.46 12.72
CA THR A 117 -0.64 -16.85 12.41
C THR A 117 -2.03 -16.89 11.80
N LEU A 118 -2.19 -17.46 10.60
CA LEU A 118 -3.50 -17.60 9.96
C LEU A 118 -4.22 -18.84 10.50
N VAL A 119 -5.29 -18.62 11.27
CA VAL A 119 -6.04 -19.71 11.91
C VAL A 119 -7.48 -19.71 11.37
N ALA A 120 -7.84 -20.79 10.69
CA ALA A 120 -9.12 -20.94 10.00
C ALA A 120 -10.34 -20.70 10.89
N ASN A 121 -10.29 -21.06 12.18
CA ASN A 121 -11.44 -20.93 13.10
C ASN A 121 -11.35 -19.70 14.01
N ARG A 122 -10.36 -18.82 13.81
CA ARG A 122 -10.17 -17.60 14.62
C ARG A 122 -10.87 -16.42 13.96
N LYS A 123 -11.35 -15.46 14.76
CA LYS A 123 -11.85 -14.17 14.24
C LYS A 123 -10.67 -13.23 13.89
N PRO A 124 -10.77 -12.42 12.82
CA PRO A 124 -11.85 -12.41 11.84
C PRO A 124 -11.85 -13.68 10.98
N TYR A 125 -13.03 -14.17 10.63
CA TYR A 125 -13.24 -15.47 9.96
C TYR A 125 -13.81 -15.29 8.55
N HIS A 126 -13.44 -16.19 7.66
CA HIS A 126 -14.11 -16.37 6.37
C HIS A 126 -14.17 -17.86 5.99
N PRO A 127 -15.28 -18.37 5.41
CA PRO A 127 -15.39 -19.79 5.04
C PRO A 127 -14.30 -20.32 4.10
N LYS A 128 -13.69 -19.44 3.30
CA LYS A 128 -12.60 -19.78 2.39
C LYS A 128 -11.20 -19.63 3.00
N LEU A 129 -11.07 -19.24 4.27
CA LEU A 129 -9.78 -19.00 4.91
C LEU A 129 -8.94 -20.28 4.99
N GLU A 130 -9.56 -21.42 5.34
CA GLU A 130 -8.85 -22.71 5.39
C GLU A 130 -8.30 -23.12 4.03
N ALA A 131 -9.12 -23.00 2.98
CA ALA A 131 -8.70 -23.30 1.62
C ALA A 131 -7.56 -22.37 1.15
N PHE A 132 -7.61 -21.09 1.52
CA PHE A 132 -6.54 -20.14 1.26
C PHE A 132 -5.25 -20.57 1.95
N VAL A 133 -5.27 -20.83 3.27
CA VAL A 133 -4.08 -21.27 4.02
C VAL A 133 -3.50 -22.55 3.44
N SER A 134 -4.33 -23.55 3.12
CA SER A 134 -3.90 -24.81 2.51
C SER A 134 -3.29 -24.61 1.12
N HIS A 135 -3.76 -23.62 0.35
CA HIS A 135 -3.17 -23.29 -0.94
C HIS A 135 -1.81 -22.64 -0.77
N MET A 136 -1.73 -21.60 0.07
CA MET A 136 -0.49 -20.85 0.30
C MET A 136 0.60 -21.70 0.93
N SER A 137 0.24 -22.66 1.80
CA SER A 137 1.19 -23.57 2.44
C SER A 137 1.85 -24.56 1.48
N LYS A 138 1.27 -24.80 0.29
CA LYS A 138 1.85 -25.73 -0.69
C LYS A 138 3.08 -25.15 -1.40
N GLY A 139 3.36 -23.86 -1.20
CA GLY A 139 4.41 -23.13 -1.92
C GLY A 139 4.00 -22.90 -3.37
N SER A 140 4.15 -21.67 -3.87
CA SER A 140 3.93 -21.41 -5.28
C SER A 140 5.06 -22.06 -6.09
N GLY A 141 4.72 -22.78 -7.15
CA GLY A 141 5.67 -23.06 -8.24
C GLY A 141 6.14 -21.78 -8.95
N ALA A 142 5.56 -20.63 -8.62
CA ALA A 142 6.01 -19.31 -9.00
C ALA A 142 7.00 -18.79 -7.94
N SER A 143 8.30 -18.83 -8.21
CA SER A 143 9.23 -18.03 -7.42
C SER A 143 9.01 -16.56 -7.80
N PHE A 144 8.81 -15.68 -6.82
CA PHE A 144 8.96 -14.26 -7.11
C PHE A 144 10.34 -14.01 -7.71
N GLU A 145 10.45 -13.09 -8.66
CA GLU A 145 11.77 -12.66 -9.12
C GLU A 145 12.48 -11.87 -8.01
N SER A 146 13.80 -11.77 -8.12
CA SER A 146 14.61 -10.96 -7.20
C SER A 146 14.09 -9.51 -7.17
N PRO A 147 13.96 -8.87 -5.98
CA PRO A 147 14.48 -9.28 -4.67
C PRO A 147 13.51 -10.09 -3.81
N LEU A 148 12.30 -10.38 -4.30
CA LEU A 148 11.20 -10.88 -3.46
C LEU A 148 11.17 -12.41 -3.33
N HIS A 149 12.04 -13.13 -4.05
CA HIS A 149 12.12 -14.60 -4.04
C HIS A 149 12.32 -15.22 -2.65
N SER A 150 12.97 -14.49 -1.74
CA SER A 150 13.25 -14.93 -0.37
C SER A 150 12.14 -14.57 0.63
N LEU A 151 11.14 -13.80 0.20
CA LEU A 151 10.04 -13.40 1.07
C LEU A 151 9.01 -14.53 1.15
N PRO A 152 8.50 -14.84 2.36
CA PRO A 152 7.43 -15.80 2.51
C PRO A 152 6.16 -15.26 1.82
N LEU A 153 5.45 -16.15 1.12
CA LEU A 153 4.20 -15.82 0.43
C LEU A 153 3.10 -15.36 1.39
N PHE A 154 3.14 -15.87 2.62
CA PHE A 154 2.22 -15.49 3.69
C PHE A 154 2.91 -15.66 5.04
N PRO A 155 2.56 -14.84 6.06
CA PRO A 155 3.09 -15.01 7.39
C PRO A 155 2.37 -16.16 8.11
N ASN A 156 3.14 -16.95 8.87
CA ASN A 156 2.61 -18.05 9.67
C ASN A 156 3.38 -18.19 10.98
N HIS A 157 3.43 -17.11 11.74
CA HIS A 157 4.14 -17.04 13.00
C HIS A 157 3.42 -16.07 13.96
N PRO A 158 3.57 -16.26 15.28
CA PRO A 158 2.78 -15.51 16.26
C PRO A 158 3.22 -14.05 16.42
N LEU A 159 4.41 -13.69 15.96
CA LEU A 159 4.99 -12.35 16.14
C LEU A 159 5.16 -11.67 14.78
N CYS A 160 4.17 -10.88 14.37
CA CYS A 160 4.22 -10.17 13.09
C CYS A 160 5.50 -9.37 12.87
N GLU A 161 6.08 -9.51 11.68
CA GLU A 161 7.16 -8.66 11.18
C GLU A 161 6.60 -7.40 10.50
N MET A 162 7.46 -6.40 10.32
CA MET A 162 7.05 -5.11 9.75
C MET A 162 6.48 -5.26 8.34
N GLY A 163 5.25 -4.76 8.15
CA GLY A 163 4.57 -4.79 6.86
C GLY A 163 3.90 -6.12 6.50
N GLU A 164 3.96 -7.15 7.34
CA GLU A 164 3.31 -8.44 7.06
C GLU A 164 1.79 -8.33 7.07
N LEU A 165 1.14 -9.04 6.14
CA LEU A 165 -0.32 -9.10 6.03
C LEU A 165 -0.92 -9.86 7.23
N THR A 166 -1.87 -9.27 7.92
CA THR A 166 -2.53 -9.92 9.07
C THR A 166 -3.68 -10.82 8.61
N GLN A 167 -4.20 -11.67 9.49
CA GLN A 167 -5.44 -12.41 9.23
C GLN A 167 -6.61 -11.49 8.87
N THR A 168 -6.70 -10.31 9.49
CA THR A 168 -7.69 -9.29 9.13
C THR A 168 -7.55 -8.88 7.67
N GLY A 169 -6.34 -8.62 7.19
CA GLY A 169 -6.08 -8.26 5.80
C GLY A 169 -6.43 -9.38 4.82
N VAL A 170 -6.13 -10.63 5.17
CA VAL A 170 -6.54 -11.80 4.37
C VAL A 170 -8.05 -11.89 4.28
N VAL A 171 -8.76 -11.76 5.41
CA VAL A 171 -10.22 -11.86 5.45
C VAL A 171 -10.91 -10.72 4.70
N GLN A 172 -10.39 -9.50 4.78
CA GLN A 172 -10.86 -8.37 3.97
C GLN A 172 -10.80 -8.71 2.47
N HIS A 173 -9.69 -9.29 2.00
CA HIS A 173 -9.57 -9.70 0.60
C HIS A 173 -10.49 -10.85 0.22
N LEU A 174 -10.67 -11.84 1.09
CA LEU A 174 -11.60 -12.93 0.84
C LEU A 174 -13.05 -12.42 0.75
N GLN A 175 -13.42 -11.44 1.58
CA GLN A 175 -14.72 -10.77 1.54
C GLN A 175 -14.89 -9.96 0.25
N ASN A 176 -13.89 -9.18 -0.15
CA ASN A 176 -13.90 -8.43 -1.41
C ASN A 176 -14.10 -9.38 -2.61
N GLY A 177 -13.32 -10.47 -2.68
CA GLY A 177 -13.45 -11.46 -3.75
C GLY A 177 -14.82 -12.14 -3.77
N GLN A 178 -15.39 -12.44 -2.61
CA GLN A 178 -16.74 -12.99 -2.50
C GLN A 178 -17.80 -12.00 -3.00
N GLN A 179 -17.70 -10.72 -2.62
CA GLN A 179 -18.61 -9.67 -3.07
C GLN A 179 -18.55 -9.47 -4.59
N LEU A 180 -17.35 -9.37 -5.17
CA LEU A 180 -17.18 -9.24 -6.62
C LEU A 180 -17.76 -10.44 -7.37
N ARG A 181 -17.57 -11.66 -6.86
CA ARG A 181 -18.17 -12.87 -7.43
C ARG A 181 -19.70 -12.81 -7.39
N ASP A 182 -20.28 -12.41 -6.27
CA ASP A 182 -21.73 -12.32 -6.12
C ASP A 182 -22.35 -11.26 -7.05
N ILE A 183 -21.61 -10.17 -7.32
CA ILE A 183 -22.04 -9.09 -8.20
C ILE A 183 -21.89 -9.47 -9.68
N TYR A 184 -20.72 -9.95 -10.10
CA TYR A 184 -20.39 -10.08 -11.52
C TYR A 184 -20.58 -11.48 -12.10
N LEU A 185 -20.67 -12.52 -11.26
CA LEU A 185 -20.87 -13.90 -11.73
C LEU A 185 -22.25 -14.43 -11.37
N LYS A 186 -22.78 -14.11 -10.18
CA LYS A 186 -24.07 -14.65 -9.74
C LYS A 186 -25.27 -13.85 -10.25
N ARG A 187 -25.14 -12.52 -10.34
CA ARG A 187 -26.24 -11.62 -10.75
C ARG A 187 -26.33 -11.37 -12.25
N SER A 188 -25.24 -11.40 -13.00
CA SER A 188 -25.20 -10.79 -14.33
C SER A 188 -24.90 -11.72 -15.51
N LEU A 189 -24.28 -12.90 -15.37
CA LEU A 189 -24.06 -13.81 -16.52
C LEU A 189 -23.88 -15.29 -16.11
N PRO A 190 -24.48 -16.27 -16.83
CA PRO A 190 -23.94 -17.62 -16.82
C PRO A 190 -22.51 -17.62 -17.40
N CYS A 191 -21.56 -18.32 -16.75
CA CYS A 191 -20.12 -18.35 -17.14
C CYS A 191 -19.84 -18.88 -18.57
N THR A 192 -20.87 -19.16 -19.36
CA THR A 192 -20.77 -19.51 -20.78
C THR A 192 -20.48 -18.30 -21.69
N LEU A 193 -20.64 -17.06 -21.22
CA LEU A 193 -20.52 -15.84 -22.03
C LEU A 193 -19.30 -14.95 -21.70
N LEU A 194 -18.54 -15.28 -20.65
CA LEU A 194 -17.27 -14.64 -20.34
C LEU A 194 -16.14 -15.47 -20.97
N THR A 195 -15.14 -14.81 -21.55
CA THR A 195 -13.93 -15.50 -22.03
C THR A 195 -13.35 -16.33 -20.88
N THR A 196 -12.86 -17.52 -21.20
CA THR A 196 -12.32 -18.49 -20.24
C THR A 196 -11.30 -17.88 -19.27
N SER A 197 -10.56 -16.84 -19.68
CA SER A 197 -9.61 -16.11 -18.82
C SER A 197 -10.26 -15.36 -17.66
N LEU A 198 -11.40 -14.69 -17.87
CA LEU A 198 -12.12 -13.94 -16.82
C LEU A 198 -12.83 -14.89 -15.85
N CYS A 199 -13.44 -15.97 -16.35
CA CYS A 199 -14.04 -16.99 -15.48
C CYS A 199 -12.92 -17.70 -14.68
N HIS A 200 -11.73 -17.95 -15.25
CA HIS A 200 -10.58 -18.45 -14.49
C HIS A 200 -10.05 -17.46 -13.45
N GLN A 201 -10.05 -16.15 -13.68
CA GLN A 201 -9.53 -15.19 -12.69
C GLN A 201 -10.49 -15.00 -11.49
N PHE A 202 -11.80 -15.16 -11.69
CA PHE A 202 -12.80 -15.12 -10.61
C PHE A 202 -13.14 -16.52 -10.03
N SER A 203 -12.81 -17.60 -10.72
CA SER A 203 -12.97 -19.00 -10.25
C SER A 203 -11.68 -19.62 -9.75
N ALA A 204 -10.52 -19.06 -10.10
CA ALA A 204 -9.28 -19.33 -9.42
C ALA A 204 -9.48 -18.95 -7.95
N PRO A 205 -8.93 -19.74 -7.02
CA PRO A 205 -8.71 -19.19 -5.70
C PRO A 205 -7.90 -17.91 -5.92
N TRP A 206 -8.44 -16.77 -5.52
CA TRP A 206 -7.62 -15.58 -5.34
C TRP A 206 -6.62 -15.96 -4.24
N ALA A 207 -5.47 -16.42 -4.69
CA ALA A 207 -4.36 -16.95 -3.92
C ALA A 207 -3.08 -16.46 -4.61
#